data_AF-A0A9D5GKU0-F1
#
_entry.id   AF-A0A9D5GKU0-F1
#
_cell.length_a   1.000
_cell.length_b   1.000
_cell.length_c   1.000
_cell.angle_alpha   90.00
_cell.angle_beta   90.00
_cell.angle_gamma   90.00
#
_symmetry.space_group_name_H-M   'P 1'
#
loop_
_entity.id
_entity.type
_entity.pdbx_description
1 polymer ?
#
loop_
_entity_poly.entity_id
_entity_poly.type
_entity_poly.pdbx_seq_one_letter_code
_entity_poly.pdbx_strand_id
1 'polypeptide(L)'
;MTVFRLTNVKLIHIALSSDHDYHLVVQNSLGKTIIVEAPDPDCAPCSSSRKFLAQIKAVRSYIDAHYKVTSGGSNPNATVSLTGVGFWDTWSGVYGQAPNSIELHPILSLCIGSNCTP
;
A
#
# COMPACT_ATOMS: atom_id res chain seq x y z
N MET A 1 4.87 -15.68 7.62
CA MET A 1 4.62 -14.28 7.19
C MET A 1 4.07 -13.53 8.37
N THR A 2 4.45 -12.27 8.56
CA THR A 2 3.99 -11.44 9.68
C THR A 2 3.06 -10.37 9.14
N VAL A 3 1.89 -10.21 9.76
CA VAL A 3 0.95 -9.13 9.44
C VAL A 3 1.23 -7.97 10.38
N PHE A 4 1.38 -6.78 9.81
CA PHE A 4 1.55 -5.52 10.53
C PHE A 4 0.30 -4.67 10.41
N ARG A 5 0.08 -3.80 11.39
CA ARG A 5 -0.96 -2.77 11.37
C ARG A 5 -0.31 -1.40 11.51
N LEU A 6 -0.67 -0.49 10.61
CA LEU A 6 -0.36 0.93 10.71
C LEU A 6 -1.64 1.69 11.06
N THR A 7 -1.56 2.61 12.01
CA THR A 7 -2.71 3.39 12.47
C THR A 7 -2.39 4.87 12.36
N ASN A 8 -3.32 5.65 11.80
CA ASN A 8 -3.23 7.10 11.65
C ASN A 8 -1.95 7.58 10.95
N VAL A 9 -1.55 6.91 9.87
CA VAL A 9 -0.45 7.35 9.00
C VAL A 9 -0.98 8.24 7.88
N LYS A 10 -0.14 9.10 7.30
CA LYS A 10 -0.51 9.94 6.16
C LYS A 10 -0.22 9.23 4.85
N LEU A 11 -1.23 9.07 3.99
CA LEU A 11 -1.04 8.71 2.59
C LEU A 11 -0.57 9.94 1.82
N ILE A 12 0.71 9.96 1.45
CA ILE A 12 1.38 11.11 0.82
C ILE A 12 1.64 10.90 -0.67
N HIS A 13 1.50 9.68 -1.16
CA HIS A 13 1.60 9.37 -2.59
C HIS A 13 0.81 8.12 -2.93
N ILE A 14 0.14 8.14 -4.07
CA ILE A 14 -0.47 6.95 -4.69
C ILE A 14 -0.28 7.00 -6.20
N ALA A 15 0.20 5.92 -6.79
CA ALA A 15 0.41 5.78 -8.24
C ALA A 15 0.17 4.35 -8.70
N LEU A 16 -0.05 4.18 -10.01
CA LEU A 16 0.04 2.88 -10.68
C LEU A 16 1.49 2.62 -11.06
N SER A 17 2.09 1.56 -10.52
CA SER A 17 3.46 1.15 -10.85
C SER A 17 3.53 0.42 -12.19
N SER A 18 4.75 0.17 -12.68
CA SER A 18 5.00 -0.51 -13.96
C SER A 18 4.64 -1.99 -13.98
N ASP A 19 4.64 -2.64 -12.82
CA ASP A 19 4.17 -4.03 -12.62
C ASP A 19 2.67 -4.10 -12.28
N HIS A 20 1.97 -2.97 -12.43
CA HIS A 20 0.53 -2.78 -12.29
C HIS A 20 0.00 -2.70 -10.87
N ASP A 21 0.86 -2.72 -9.86
CA ASP A 21 0.46 -2.53 -8.46
C ASP A 21 0.01 -1.09 -8.19
N TYR A 22 -0.93 -0.93 -7.24
CA TYR A 22 -1.11 0.40 -6.65
C TYR A 22 -0.03 0.58 -5.60
N HIS A 23 0.92 1.44 -5.95
CA HIS A 23 2.06 1.82 -5.12
C HIS A 23 1.68 3.02 -4.25
N LEU A 24 1.63 2.81 -2.94
CA LEU A 24 1.29 3.84 -1.97
C LEU A 24 2.50 4.14 -1.08
N VAL A 25 2.70 5.42 -0.78
CA VAL A 25 3.66 5.86 0.23
C VAL A 25 2.91 6.41 1.42
N VAL A 26 3.15 5.82 2.58
CA VAL A 26 2.59 6.28 3.85
C VAL A 26 3.68 6.84 4.75
N GLN A 27 3.35 7.88 5.52
CA GLN A 27 4.27 8.60 6.39
C GLN A 27 3.74 8.64 7.83
N ASN A 28 4.59 8.37 8.80
CA ASN A 28 4.24 8.53 10.22
C ASN A 28 4.40 9.98 10.70
N SER A 29 4.07 10.26 11.97
CA SER A 29 4.18 11.60 12.57
C SER A 29 5.61 12.14 12.67
N LEU A 30 6.62 11.27 12.55
CA LEU A 30 8.05 11.63 12.55
C LEU A 30 8.59 11.87 11.14
N GLY A 31 7.74 11.85 10.12
CA GLY A 31 8.16 12.03 8.72
C GLY A 31 8.77 10.80 8.07
N LYS A 32 8.85 9.65 8.77
CA LYS A 32 9.39 8.40 8.20
C LYS A 32 8.36 7.76 7.28
N THR A 33 8.81 7.30 6.13
CA THR A 33 7.97 6.67 5.12
C THR A 33 8.19 5.17 5.04
N ILE A 34 7.15 4.46 4.60
CA ILE A 34 7.28 3.12 4.03
C ILE A 34 6.41 3.03 2.77
N ILE A 35 6.72 2.05 1.93
CA ILE A 35 5.88 1.66 0.80
C ILE A 35 4.88 0.61 1.27
N VAL A 36 3.65 0.72 0.75
CA VAL A 36 2.61 -0.28 0.91
C VAL A 36 1.92 -0.48 -0.44
N GLU A 37 1.64 -1.72 -0.82
CA GLU A 37 1.18 -2.03 -2.18
C GLU A 37 -0.09 -2.85 -2.18
N ALA A 38 -1.03 -2.47 -3.06
CA ALA A 38 -2.18 -3.31 -3.42
C ALA A 38 -1.88 -3.96 -4.78
N PRO A 39 -1.56 -5.27 -4.81
CA PRO A 39 -1.07 -5.88 -6.03
C PRO A 39 -2.11 -5.99 -7.13
N ASP A 40 -1.68 -6.20 -8.37
CA ASP A 40 -2.59 -6.57 -9.46
C ASP A 40 -3.29 -7.91 -9.14
N PRO A 41 -4.63 -7.91 -8.96
CA PRO A 41 -5.36 -9.13 -8.67
C PRO A 41 -5.29 -10.16 -9.81
N ASP A 42 -4.95 -9.74 -11.02
CA ASP A 42 -4.83 -10.58 -12.21
C ASP A 42 -3.37 -10.97 -12.52
N CYS A 43 -2.42 -10.63 -11.64
CA CYS A 43 -1.03 -11.05 -11.77
C CYS A 43 -0.91 -12.59 -11.72
N ALA A 44 -0.82 -13.22 -12.89
CA ALA A 44 -0.65 -14.66 -13.04
C ALA A 44 0.62 -15.25 -12.36
N PRO A 45 1.80 -14.59 -12.36
CA PRO A 45 2.99 -15.11 -11.67
C PRO A 45 3.00 -14.87 -10.14
N CYS A 46 2.12 -14.03 -9.59
CA CYS A 46 2.11 -13.66 -8.18
C CYS A 46 1.41 -14.72 -7.29
N SER A 47 2.03 -15.89 -7.13
CA SER A 47 1.47 -17.01 -6.35
C SER A 47 1.25 -16.70 -4.86
N SER A 48 2.04 -15.79 -4.27
CA SER A 48 1.88 -15.31 -2.89
C SER A 48 0.61 -14.48 -2.70
N SER A 49 0.28 -13.64 -3.68
CA SER A 49 -0.92 -12.78 -3.70
C SER A 49 -2.21 -13.59 -3.79
N ARG A 50 -2.17 -14.79 -4.38
CA ARG A 50 -3.32 -15.71 -4.48
C ARG A 50 -3.93 -16.05 -3.10
N LYS A 51 -3.12 -16.15 -2.05
CA LYS A 51 -3.59 -16.43 -0.68
C LYS A 51 -4.45 -15.31 -0.10
N PHE A 52 -4.26 -14.08 -0.58
CA PHE A 52 -4.97 -12.89 -0.13
C PHE A 52 -5.81 -12.26 -1.25
N LEU A 53 -6.17 -13.02 -2.29
CA LEU A 53 -6.82 -12.48 -3.48
C LEU A 53 -8.13 -11.74 -3.17
N ALA A 54 -8.92 -12.25 -2.21
CA ALA A 54 -10.15 -11.59 -1.80
C ALA A 54 -9.87 -10.23 -1.13
N GLN A 55 -8.88 -10.17 -0.25
CA GLN A 55 -8.43 -8.94 0.41
C GLN A 55 -7.85 -7.94 -0.60
N ILE A 56 -6.99 -8.39 -1.51
CA ILE A 56 -6.40 -7.55 -2.56
C ILE A 56 -7.50 -6.91 -3.41
N LYS A 57 -8.48 -7.71 -3.87
CA LYS A 57 -9.63 -7.19 -4.64
C LYS A 57 -10.46 -6.18 -3.84
N ALA A 58 -10.70 -6.45 -2.55
CA ALA A 58 -11.43 -5.53 -1.69
C ALA A 58 -10.67 -4.20 -1.52
N VAL A 59 -9.36 -4.25 -1.29
CA VAL A 59 -8.55 -3.03 -1.16
C VAL A 59 -8.46 -2.26 -2.47
N ARG A 60 -8.26 -2.94 -3.61
CA ARG A 60 -8.31 -2.31 -4.95
C ARG A 60 -9.62 -1.57 -5.16
N SER A 61 -10.75 -2.24 -4.96
CA SER A 61 -12.07 -1.63 -5.11
C SER A 61 -12.28 -0.46 -4.15
N TYR A 62 -11.78 -0.54 -2.92
CA TYR A 62 -11.85 0.55 -1.96
C TYR A 62 -11.01 1.76 -2.39
N ILE A 63 -9.80 1.52 -2.90
CA ILE A 63 -8.94 2.58 -3.46
C ILE A 63 -9.63 3.24 -4.65
N ASP A 64 -10.15 2.45 -5.60
CA ASP A 64 -10.79 2.96 -6.82
C ASP A 64 -12.05 3.78 -6.53
N ALA A 65 -12.76 3.45 -5.44
CA ALA A 65 -13.90 4.23 -4.99
C ALA A 65 -13.53 5.61 -4.43
N HIS A 66 -12.28 5.84 -4.02
CA HIS A 66 -11.82 7.09 -3.40
C HIS A 66 -10.82 7.86 -4.25
N TYR A 67 -10.05 7.19 -5.10
CA TYR A 67 -8.94 7.75 -5.85
C TYR A 67 -8.96 7.26 -7.30
N LYS A 68 -8.70 8.19 -8.23
CA LYS A 68 -8.36 7.84 -9.60
C LYS A 68 -6.85 7.57 -9.67
N VAL A 69 -6.45 6.31 -9.58
CA VAL A 69 -5.03 5.94 -9.61
C VAL A 69 -4.52 5.94 -11.06
N THR A 70 -3.42 6.64 -11.31
CA THR A 70 -2.77 6.73 -12.62
C THR A 70 -1.25 6.63 -12.46
N SER A 71 -0.52 6.39 -13.55
CA SER A 71 0.94 6.37 -13.54
C SER A 71 1.59 7.73 -13.25
N GLY A 72 0.85 8.84 -13.43
CA GLY A 72 1.33 10.18 -13.06
C GLY A 72 1.40 10.43 -11.55
N GLY A 73 0.79 9.55 -10.76
CA GLY A 73 0.70 9.68 -9.31
C GLY A 73 -0.18 10.84 -8.84
N SER A 74 -0.51 10.83 -7.56
CA SER A 74 -1.16 11.94 -6.87
C SER A 74 -0.76 11.98 -5.40
N ASN A 75 -0.98 13.11 -4.73
CA ASN A 75 -0.77 13.26 -3.28
C ASN A 75 -2.12 13.45 -2.58
N PRO A 76 -2.71 12.39 -2.01
CA PRO A 76 -3.98 12.48 -1.30
C PRO A 76 -3.93 13.30 -0.02
N ASN A 77 -2.76 13.38 0.64
CA ASN A 77 -2.58 13.96 1.97
C ASN A 77 -3.67 13.52 2.97
N ALA A 78 -4.07 12.25 2.90
CA ALA A 78 -5.17 11.69 3.69
C ALA A 78 -4.63 10.91 4.89
N THR A 79 -5.31 10.97 6.03
CA THR A 79 -5.03 10.05 7.15
C THR A 79 -5.64 8.69 6.85
N VAL A 80 -4.87 7.62 7.00
CA VAL A 80 -5.29 6.24 6.76
C VAL A 80 -4.82 5.32 7.89
N SER A 81 -5.52 4.20 8.03
CA SER A 81 -5.04 3.03 8.76
C SER A 81 -5.14 1.80 7.86
N LEU A 82 -4.22 0.86 8.02
CA LEU A 82 -4.16 -0.32 7.16
C LEU A 82 -3.53 -1.52 7.87
N THR A 83 -3.79 -2.71 7.32
CA THR A 83 -3.04 -3.93 7.63
C THR A 83 -2.35 -4.45 6.38
N GLY A 84 -1.22 -5.14 6.54
CA GLY A 84 -0.48 -5.69 5.42
C GLY A 84 0.56 -6.71 5.83
N VAL A 85 1.02 -7.50 4.87
CA VAL A 85 2.07 -8.51 5.08
C VAL A 85 3.44 -7.85 4.95
N GLY A 86 4.27 -7.98 5.97
CA GLY A 86 5.64 -7.46 5.91
C GLY A 86 6.52 -8.25 4.96
N PHE A 87 7.20 -7.53 4.08
CA PHE A 87 8.15 -8.03 3.09
C PHE A 87 9.36 -7.10 3.02
N TRP A 88 10.52 -7.64 2.62
CA TRP A 88 11.72 -6.85 2.37
C TRP A 88 12.00 -6.91 0.88
N ASP A 89 11.87 -5.77 0.22
CA ASP A 89 12.23 -5.64 -1.18
C ASP A 89 13.74 -5.35 -1.33
N THR A 90 14.25 -5.57 -2.53
CA THR A 90 15.57 -5.07 -2.93
C THR A 90 15.60 -3.55 -2.87
N TRP A 91 16.70 -2.98 -2.36
CA TRP A 91 16.86 -1.53 -2.35
C TRP A 91 16.95 -1.00 -3.78
N SER A 92 16.03 -0.12 -4.15
CA SER A 92 15.92 0.44 -5.51
C SER A 92 15.92 1.99 -5.48
N GLY A 93 15.82 2.60 -4.29
CA GLY A 93 15.88 4.06 -4.13
C GLY A 93 14.62 4.78 -4.63
N VAL A 94 13.53 4.04 -4.84
CA VAL A 94 12.24 4.60 -5.25
C VAL A 94 11.65 5.51 -4.16
N TYR A 95 10.82 6.46 -4.58
CA TYR A 95 10.23 7.44 -3.68
C TYR A 95 9.44 6.76 -2.56
N GLY A 96 9.72 7.12 -1.30
CA GLY A 96 9.00 6.61 -0.13
C GLY A 96 9.54 5.31 0.46
N GLN A 97 10.54 4.67 -0.17
CA GLN A 97 11.15 3.44 0.34
C GLN A 97 11.75 3.65 1.74
N ALA A 98 11.50 2.69 2.64
CA ALA A 98 12.08 2.71 3.98
C ALA A 98 13.60 2.44 3.92
N PRO A 99 14.46 3.05 4.77
CA PRO A 99 15.91 2.84 4.73
C PRO A 99 16.39 1.39 4.91
N ASN A 100 15.54 0.52 5.46
CA ASN A 100 15.80 -0.91 5.62
C ASN A 100 15.02 -1.77 4.60
N SER A 101 14.47 -1.15 3.55
CA SER A 101 13.66 -1.76 2.48
C SER A 101 12.43 -2.55 2.94
N ILE A 102 11.93 -2.31 4.16
CA ILE A 102 10.68 -2.94 4.58
C ILE A 102 9.50 -2.28 3.87
N GLU A 103 8.58 -3.10 3.39
CA GLU A 103 7.29 -2.70 2.82
C GLU A 103 6.15 -3.61 3.30
N LEU A 104 4.92 -3.17 3.04
CA LEU A 104 3.74 -4.02 3.21
C LEU A 104 3.15 -4.37 1.86
N HIS A 105 3.37 -5.61 1.43
CA HIS A 105 2.92 -6.14 0.15
C HIS A 105 2.49 -7.61 0.34
N PRO A 106 1.19 -7.95 0.20
CA PRO A 106 0.07 -7.05 -0.07
C PRO A 106 -0.42 -6.31 1.18
N ILE A 107 -1.06 -5.16 0.99
CA ILE A 107 -2.03 -4.63 1.96
C ILE A 107 -3.31 -5.49 1.95
N LEU A 108 -3.83 -5.76 3.15
CA LEU A 108 -4.94 -6.68 3.39
C LEU A 108 -6.24 -5.95 3.73
N SER A 109 -6.12 -4.75 4.30
CA SER A 109 -7.25 -3.86 4.53
C SER A 109 -6.81 -2.41 4.64
N LEU A 110 -7.69 -1.48 4.31
CA LEU A 110 -7.42 -0.04 4.26
C LEU A 110 -8.69 0.71 4.66
N CYS A 111 -8.52 1.75 5.47
CA CYS A 111 -9.57 2.72 5.75
C CYS A 111 -9.00 4.14 5.69
N ILE A 112 -9.81 5.07 5.18
CA ILE A 112 -9.50 6.49 5.11
C ILE A 112 -10.24 7.22 6.25
N GLY A 113 -9.51 8.06 6.98
CA GLY A 113 -10.00 8.83 8.11
C GLY A 113 -9.19 8.62 9.39
N SER A 114 -9.35 9.54 10.34
CA SER A 114 -8.72 9.44 11.66
C SER A 114 -9.39 8.36 12.51
N ASN A 115 -8.58 7.56 13.20
CA ASN A 115 -9.01 6.49 14.12
C ASN A 115 -9.96 5.45 13.48
N CYS A 116 -9.94 5.32 12.16
CA CYS A 116 -10.71 4.30 11.47
C CYS A 116 -10.12 2.91 11.74
N THR A 117 -10.97 1.89 11.73
CA THR A 117 -10.53 0.50 11.81
C THR A 117 -10.55 -0.10 10.42
N PRO A 118 -9.37 -0.46 9.87
CA PRO A 118 -9.25 -1.16 8.61
C PRO A 118 -9.55 -2.65 8.82
#